data_AF-R7KJP0-F1
#
_entry.id   AF-R7KJP0-F1
#
_cell.length_a   1.000
_cell.length_b   1.000
_cell.length_c   1.000
_cell.angle_alpha   90.00
_cell.angle_beta   90.00
_cell.angle_gamma   90.00
#
_symmetry.space_group_name_H-M   'P 1'
#
loop_
_entity.id
_entity.type
_entity.pdbx_description
1 polymer ?
#
loop_
_entity_poly.entity_id
_entity_poly.type
_entity_poly.pdbx_seq_one_letter_code
_entity_poly.pdbx_strand_id
1 'polypeptide(L)'
;MPTLKEHLARLYSLMSPAQQAGEGWLLTAEMVEFLETGAPNVLCLQPFACLPNHITGKGVMRVLRQLYPNANLCAIDFEAGTSHANFSNRLKLFMAQARDNQSKRTAAKGL
;
A
#
# COMPACT_ATOMS: atom_id res chain seq x y z
N MET A 1 9.78 15.22 5.16
CA MET A 1 8.69 15.05 4.19
C MET A 1 9.29 15.30 2.81
N PRO A 2 9.20 14.34 1.88
CA PRO A 2 9.76 14.50 0.55
C PRO A 2 9.06 15.63 -0.20
N THR A 3 9.77 16.22 -1.13
CA THR A 3 9.23 17.20 -2.07
C THR A 3 8.37 16.50 -3.13
N LEU A 4 7.46 17.26 -3.76
CA LEU A 4 6.70 16.77 -4.92
C LEU A 4 7.61 16.21 -6.02
N LYS A 5 8.75 16.88 -6.26
CA LYS A 5 9.74 16.44 -7.27
C LYS A 5 10.31 15.06 -6.95
N GLU A 6 10.62 14.79 -5.68
CA GLU A 6 11.14 13.49 -5.23
C GLU A 6 10.09 12.39 -5.36
N HIS A 7 8.83 12.66 -5.00
CA HIS A 7 7.74 11.72 -5.22
C HIS A 7 7.56 11.36 -6.69
N LEU A 8 7.49 12.36 -7.58
CA LEU A 8 7.30 12.14 -9.02
C LEU A 8 8.45 11.32 -9.64
N ALA A 9 9.70 11.53 -9.19
CA ALA A 9 10.85 10.77 -9.66
C ALA A 9 10.74 9.28 -9.34
N ARG A 10 10.19 8.91 -8.18
CA ARG A 10 9.97 7.52 -7.75
C ARG A 10 8.88 6.81 -8.54
N LEU A 11 7.94 7.56 -9.14
CA LEU A 11 6.75 7.02 -9.79
C LEU A 11 6.92 6.67 -11.27
N TYR A 12 8.00 7.12 -11.91
CA TYR A 12 8.15 7.12 -13.37
C TYR A 12 7.99 5.72 -14.02
N SER A 13 8.37 4.65 -13.33
CA SER A 13 8.22 3.26 -13.79
C SER A 13 7.00 2.53 -13.23
N LEU A 14 6.20 3.19 -12.39
CA LEU A 14 5.05 2.60 -11.70
C LEU A 14 3.73 3.04 -12.30
N MET A 15 3.65 4.26 -12.82
CA MET A 15 2.41 4.81 -13.34
C MET A 15 2.64 5.90 -14.39
N SER A 16 1.64 6.11 -15.25
CA SER A 16 1.69 7.20 -16.24
C SER A 16 1.65 8.58 -15.55
N PRO A 17 2.47 9.54 -16.00
CA PRO A 17 2.37 10.94 -15.58
C PRO A 17 0.98 11.57 -15.81
N ALA A 18 0.17 11.00 -16.71
CA ALA A 18 -1.20 11.43 -16.94
C ALA A 18 -2.10 11.27 -15.70
N GLN A 19 -1.71 10.42 -14.76
CA GLN A 19 -2.45 10.11 -13.55
C GLN A 19 -2.14 11.06 -12.39
N GLN A 20 -1.93 12.33 -12.72
CA GLN A 20 -1.64 13.44 -11.81
C GLN A 20 -2.90 14.08 -11.20
N ALA A 21 -4.09 13.68 -11.64
CA ALA A 21 -5.35 14.23 -11.13
C ALA A 21 -5.71 13.67 -9.75
N GLY A 22 -6.12 14.57 -8.85
CA GLY A 22 -6.47 14.21 -7.47
C GLY A 22 -5.33 13.51 -6.74
N GLU A 23 -5.67 12.46 -5.99
CA GLU A 23 -4.74 11.65 -5.19
C GLU A 23 -4.12 10.47 -5.96
N GLY A 24 -4.33 10.39 -7.30
CA GLY A 24 -3.88 9.24 -8.10
C GLY A 24 -2.38 8.99 -7.99
N TRP A 25 -1.57 10.03 -8.17
CA TRP A 25 -0.11 9.93 -8.01
C TRP A 25 0.30 9.78 -6.54
N LEU A 26 -0.39 10.49 -5.64
CA LEU A 26 -0.03 10.60 -4.22
C LEU A 26 -0.06 9.25 -3.51
N LEU A 27 -1.13 8.47 -3.72
CA LEU A 27 -1.30 7.18 -3.07
C LEU A 27 -0.12 6.22 -3.36
N THR A 28 0.29 6.13 -4.62
CA THR A 28 1.45 5.31 -4.99
C THR A 28 2.74 5.86 -4.38
N ALA A 29 2.87 7.19 -4.34
CA ALA A 29 4.08 7.85 -3.84
C ALA A 29 4.29 7.61 -2.34
N GLU A 30 3.22 7.70 -1.56
CA GLU A 30 3.22 7.43 -0.11
C GLU A 30 3.46 5.94 0.17
N MET A 31 2.85 5.04 -0.61
CA MET A 31 3.13 3.60 -0.50
C MET A 31 4.63 3.34 -0.70
N VAL A 32 5.25 3.91 -1.74
CA VAL A 32 6.69 3.76 -1.99
C VAL A 32 7.52 4.36 -0.85
N GLU A 33 7.17 5.55 -0.37
CA GLU A 33 7.89 6.18 0.75
C GLU A 33 7.86 5.30 2.01
N PHE A 34 6.70 4.75 2.38
CA PHE A 34 6.58 3.86 3.54
C PHE A 34 7.45 2.60 3.38
N LEU A 35 7.46 2.00 2.20
CA LEU A 35 8.27 0.82 1.92
C LEU A 35 9.78 1.13 2.03
N GLU A 36 10.24 2.27 1.52
CA GLU A 36 11.64 2.71 1.57
C GLU A 36 12.09 3.12 2.99
N THR A 37 11.19 3.72 3.77
CA THR A 37 11.47 4.19 5.14
C THR A 37 11.30 3.10 6.21
N GLY A 38 11.09 1.84 5.79
CA GLY A 38 11.09 0.69 6.69
C GLY A 38 9.74 0.35 7.32
N ALA A 39 8.64 0.88 6.75
CA ALA A 39 7.26 0.51 7.05
C ALA A 39 6.69 -0.42 5.96
N PRO A 40 7.00 -1.74 5.99
CA PRO A 40 6.64 -2.66 4.92
C PRO A 40 5.16 -3.06 4.88
N ASN A 41 4.37 -2.70 5.91
CA ASN A 41 2.96 -3.05 5.99
C ASN A 41 2.13 -1.81 5.66
N VAL A 42 1.50 -1.76 4.49
CA VAL A 42 0.68 -0.64 4.04
C VAL A 42 -0.75 -1.11 3.78
N LEU A 43 -1.71 -0.48 4.45
CA LEU A 43 -3.13 -0.76 4.34
C LEU A 43 -3.87 0.48 3.83
N CYS A 44 -4.44 0.39 2.63
CA CYS A 44 -5.30 1.44 2.07
C CYS A 44 -6.75 1.19 2.51
N LEU A 45 -7.27 2.08 3.38
CA LEU A 45 -8.67 2.09 3.81
C LEU A 45 -9.38 3.25 3.13
N GLN A 46 -10.19 2.94 2.11
CA GLN A 46 -10.79 3.97 1.27
C GLN A 46 -12.26 3.67 0.99
N PRO A 47 -13.09 4.68 0.71
CA PRO A 47 -14.47 4.45 0.30
C PRO A 47 -14.52 3.66 -1.01
N PHE A 48 -15.60 2.91 -1.21
CA PHE A 48 -15.87 2.27 -2.50
C PHE A 48 -15.93 3.30 -3.63
N ALA A 49 -15.54 2.86 -4.84
CA ALA A 49 -15.44 3.68 -6.04
C ALA A 49 -14.44 4.86 -5.98
N CYS A 50 -13.51 4.87 -5.03
CA CYS A 50 -12.37 5.79 -5.06
C CYS A 50 -11.46 5.46 -6.27
N LEU A 51 -11.60 6.21 -7.36
CA LEU A 51 -10.84 6.01 -8.61
C LEU A 51 -9.31 5.98 -8.39
N PRO A 52 -8.70 6.88 -7.59
CA PRO A 52 -7.29 6.75 -7.21
C PRO A 52 -6.95 5.36 -6.65
N ASN A 53 -7.72 4.84 -5.70
CA ASN A 53 -7.50 3.50 -5.15
C ASN A 53 -7.62 2.40 -6.21
N HIS A 54 -8.71 2.42 -6.97
CA HIS A 54 -9.07 1.34 -7.88
C HIS A 54 -8.15 1.26 -9.09
N ILE A 55 -7.77 2.42 -9.66
CA ILE A 55 -6.93 2.47 -10.86
C ILE A 55 -5.45 2.46 -10.49
N THR A 56 -5.03 3.27 -9.52
CA THR A 56 -3.60 3.42 -9.18
C THR A 56 -3.19 2.52 -8.03
N GLY A 57 -3.77 2.70 -6.84
CA GLY A 57 -3.36 2.02 -5.62
C GLY A 57 -3.31 0.50 -5.78
N LYS A 58 -4.46 -0.10 -6.15
CA LYS A 58 -4.53 -1.54 -6.42
C LYS A 58 -3.73 -1.95 -7.65
N GLY A 59 -3.65 -1.09 -8.67
CA GLY A 59 -2.91 -1.34 -9.92
C GLY A 59 -1.41 -1.52 -9.72
N VAL A 60 -0.80 -0.74 -8.83
CA VAL A 60 0.65 -0.76 -8.58
C VAL A 60 1.08 -1.84 -7.59
N MET A 61 0.17 -2.35 -6.74
CA MET A 61 0.50 -3.29 -5.66
C MET A 61 1.28 -4.52 -6.15
N ARG A 62 0.96 -5.06 -7.33
CA ARG A 62 1.68 -6.23 -7.88
C ARG A 62 3.16 -5.91 -8.11
N VAL A 63 3.45 -4.79 -8.77
CA VAL A 63 4.82 -4.36 -9.07
C VAL A 63 5.54 -3.96 -7.79
N LEU A 64 4.86 -3.27 -6.86
CA LEU A 64 5.45 -2.95 -5.56
C LEU A 64 5.87 -4.18 -4.77
N ARG A 65 5.08 -5.27 -4.76
CA ARG A 65 5.51 -6.53 -4.11
C ARG A 65 6.73 -7.18 -4.78
N GLN A 66 6.94 -6.94 -6.08
CA GLN A 66 8.13 -7.43 -6.79
C GLN A 66 9.37 -6.60 -6.46
N LEU A 67 9.22 -5.28 -6.37
CA LEU A 67 10.30 -4.35 -6.03
C LEU A 67 10.67 -4.38 -4.54
N TYR A 68 9.69 -4.61 -3.68
CA TYR A 68 9.82 -4.64 -2.23
C TYR A 68 9.32 -6.00 -1.71
N PRO A 69 10.17 -7.05 -1.67
CA PRO A 69 9.74 -8.41 -1.32
C PRO A 69 9.12 -8.55 0.08
N ASN A 70 9.45 -7.64 0.99
CA ASN A 70 8.88 -7.61 2.34
C ASN A 70 7.53 -6.88 2.42
N ALA A 71 7.05 -6.30 1.31
CA ALA A 71 5.84 -5.50 1.29
C ALA A 71 4.58 -6.34 1.53
N ASN A 72 3.88 -6.03 2.62
CA ASN A 72 2.54 -6.49 2.91
C ASN A 72 1.56 -5.36 2.55
N LEU A 73 0.95 -5.45 1.37
CA LEU A 73 0.08 -4.43 0.80
C LEU A 73 -1.36 -4.93 0.69
N CYS A 74 -2.31 -4.20 1.27
CA CYS A 74 -3.73 -4.51 1.21
C CYS A 74 -4.57 -3.25 0.96
N ALA A 75 -5.64 -3.40 0.19
CA ALA A 75 -6.68 -2.37 0.05
C ALA A 75 -8.01 -2.97 0.52
N ILE A 76 -8.73 -2.22 1.36
CA ILE A 76 -10.07 -2.57 1.82
C ILE A 76 -10.98 -1.40 1.48
N ASP A 77 -11.98 -1.67 0.66
CA ASP A 77 -12.99 -0.69 0.30
C ASP A 77 -14.11 -0.74 1.34
N PHE A 78 -14.43 0.42 1.91
CA PHE A 78 -15.57 0.57 2.80
C PHE A 78 -16.81 0.95 1.99
N GLU A 79 -17.81 0.09 2.02
CA GLU A 79 -19.09 0.25 1.31
C GLU A 79 -20.23 -0.13 2.25
N ALA A 80 -21.35 0.62 2.22
CA ALA A 80 -22.51 0.37 3.06
C ALA A 80 -23.11 -1.04 2.89
N GLY A 81 -23.00 -1.63 1.68
CA GLY A 81 -23.49 -2.98 1.38
C GLY A 81 -22.56 -4.11 1.83
N THR A 82 -21.33 -3.81 2.26
CA THR A 82 -20.36 -4.84 2.65
C THR A 82 -20.56 -5.24 4.11
N SER A 83 -20.56 -6.55 4.39
CA SER A 83 -20.68 -7.02 5.77
C SER A 83 -19.51 -6.56 6.63
N HIS A 84 -19.80 -6.17 7.88
CA HIS A 84 -18.77 -5.81 8.86
C HIS A 84 -17.78 -6.97 9.10
N ALA A 85 -18.25 -8.22 8.95
CA ALA A 85 -17.41 -9.41 9.00
C ALA A 85 -16.35 -9.44 7.89
N ASN A 86 -16.67 -9.05 6.65
CA ASN A 86 -15.70 -9.00 5.55
C ASN A 86 -14.58 -8.00 5.84
N PHE A 87 -14.93 -6.79 6.27
CA PHE A 87 -13.95 -5.76 6.65
C PHE A 87 -13.03 -6.25 7.79
N SER A 88 -13.64 -6.73 8.88
CA SER A 88 -12.88 -7.16 10.06
C SER A 88 -12.01 -8.39 9.81
N ASN A 89 -12.44 -9.33 8.96
CA ASN A 89 -11.64 -10.50 8.60
C ASN A 89 -10.42 -10.12 7.75
N ARG A 90 -10.58 -9.22 6.77
CA ARG A 90 -9.46 -8.72 5.97
C ARG A 90 -8.43 -7.98 6.83
N LEU A 91 -8.91 -7.13 7.74
CA LEU A 91 -8.04 -6.43 8.68
C LEU A 91 -7.30 -7.40 9.61
N LYS A 92 -7.99 -8.41 10.15
CA LYS A 92 -7.37 -9.46 10.99
C LYS A 92 -6.29 -10.23 10.24
N LEU A 93 -6.55 -10.63 8.99
CA LEU A 93 -5.57 -11.32 8.15
C LEU A 93 -4.35 -10.45 7.85
N PHE A 94 -4.57 -9.18 7.50
CA PHE A 94 -3.48 -8.22 7.28
C PHE A 94 -2.60 -8.07 8.54
N MET A 95 -3.21 -7.92 9.71
CA MET A 95 -2.50 -7.79 10.98
C MET A 95 -1.78 -9.08 11.39
N ALA A 96 -2.37 -10.26 11.11
CA ALA A 96 -1.73 -11.54 11.36
C ALA A 96 -0.45 -11.69 10.52
N GLN A 97 -0.52 -11.36 9.23
CA GLN A 97 0.66 -11.35 8.34
C GLN A 97 1.70 -10.32 8.79
N ALA A 98 1.28 -9.13 9.20
CA ALA A 98 2.20 -8.11 9.72
C ALA A 98 2.95 -8.59 10.97
N ARG A 99 2.28 -9.27 11.89
CA ARG A 99 2.89 -9.86 13.10
C ARG A 99 3.87 -10.99 12.76
N ASP A 100 3.51 -11.88 11.84
CA ASP A 100 4.39 -12.96 11.37
C ASP A 100 5.64 -12.43 10.66
N ASN A 101 5.50 -11.39 9.83
CA ASN A 101 6.66 -10.74 9.21
C ASN A 101 7.57 -10.07 10.25
N GLN A 102 7.00 -9.47 11.29
CA GLN A 102 7.77 -8.87 12.39
C GLN A 102 8.51 -9.92 13.22
N SER A 103 7.87 -11.04 13.56
CA SER A 103 8.53 -12.11 14.32
C SER A 103 9.74 -12.69 13.56
N LYS A 104 9.59 -12.94 12.25
CA LYS A 104 10.68 -13.37 11.36
C LYS A 104 11.83 -12.35 11.32
N ARG A 105 11.50 -11.05 11.25
CA ARG A 105 12.51 -9.97 11.26
C ARG A 105 13.24 -9.86 12.59
N THR A 106 12.56 -10.02 13.72
CA THR A 106 13.17 -10.00 15.05
C THR A 106 14.07 -11.22 15.25
N ALA A 107 13.64 -12.41 14.82
CA ALA A 107 14.46 -13.63 14.87
C ALA A 107 15.75 -13.50 14.04
N ALA A 108 15.66 -12.91 12.85
CA ALA A 108 16.82 -12.69 11.98
C ALA A 108 17.81 -11.63 12.51
N LYS A 109 17.39 -10.74 13.43
CA LYS A 109 18.25 -9.73 14.07
C LYS A 109 18.91 -10.20 15.37
N GLY A 110 18.51 -11.35 15.90
CA GLY A 110 19.04 -11.93 17.15
C GLY A 110 20.24 -12.87 16.95
N LEU A 111 20.86 -12.84 15.77
CA LEU A 111 22.13 -13.47 15.39
C LEU A 111 23.15 -12.36 15.11
#